data_AF-A0A8C1T1M4-F1
#
_entry.id   AF-A0A8C1T1M4-F1
#
_cell.length_a   1.000
_cell.length_b   1.000
_cell.length_c   1.000
_cell.angle_alpha   90.00
_cell.angle_beta   90.00
_cell.angle_gamma   90.00
#
_symmetry.space_group_name_H-M   'P 1'
#
loop_
_entity.id
_entity.type
_entity.pdbx_description
1 polymer ?
#
loop_
_entity_poly.entity_id
_entity_poly.type
_entity_poly.pdbx_seq_one_letter_code
_entity_poly.pdbx_strand_id
1 'polypeptide(L)'
;MPHAYPFLSPDQKKELSDIAQRIVAPGKGILAADESTGSVAKRFQSINAENTEENRRLYRQLLFTADDRILPCIGGVILFHETLYQKTDDGKPFSQLIKERGMVVGIKVDKGVVPLAGTNGETTTQGMDDLSSYPLIYEFYSVFLQMFTRLYLRSGWAV
;
A
#
# COMPACT_ATOMS: atom_id res chain seq x y z
N MET A 1 24.13 -20.71 -24.55
CA MET A 1 22.97 -20.49 -23.65
C MET A 1 23.36 -19.43 -22.64
N PRO A 2 22.50 -18.46 -22.31
CA PRO A 2 22.80 -17.50 -21.24
C PRO A 2 22.94 -18.22 -19.90
N HIS A 3 23.89 -17.80 -19.06
CA HIS A 3 24.01 -18.32 -17.69
C HIS A 3 22.84 -17.81 -16.83
N ALA A 4 22.22 -18.72 -16.09
CA ALA A 4 21.16 -18.40 -15.14
C ALA A 4 21.74 -18.27 -13.72
N TYR A 5 21.54 -17.09 -13.11
CA TYR A 5 21.81 -16.85 -11.70
C TYR A 5 20.46 -16.67 -10.98
N PRO A 6 19.93 -17.71 -10.32
CA PRO A 6 18.62 -17.63 -9.69
C PRO A 6 18.65 -16.65 -8.51
N PHE A 7 17.87 -15.57 -8.61
CA PHE A 7 17.74 -14.54 -7.56
C PHE A 7 16.94 -15.00 -6.34
N LEU A 8 16.06 -16.00 -6.51
CA LEU A 8 15.15 -16.50 -5.46
C LEU A 8 15.24 -18.02 -5.34
N SER A 9 15.22 -18.52 -4.11
CA SER A 9 15.09 -19.95 -3.79
C SER A 9 13.68 -20.47 -4.16
N PRO A 10 13.49 -21.79 -4.29
CA PRO A 10 12.16 -22.38 -4.50
C PRO A 10 11.15 -22.01 -3.41
N ASP A 11 11.58 -21.97 -2.15
CA ASP A 11 10.72 -21.62 -1.02
C ASP A 11 10.29 -20.16 -1.07
N GLN A 12 11.22 -19.24 -1.40
CA GLN A 12 10.91 -17.84 -1.63
C GLN A 12 9.88 -17.68 -2.75
N LYS A 13 10.08 -18.37 -3.89
CA LYS A 13 9.11 -18.32 -5.00
C LYS A 13 7.72 -18.80 -4.57
N LYS A 14 7.66 -19.90 -3.82
CA LYS A 14 6.40 -20.46 -3.32
C LYS A 14 5.71 -19.47 -2.39
N GLU A 15 6.43 -18.90 -1.42
CA GLU A 15 5.88 -17.92 -0.49
C GLU A 15 5.28 -16.71 -1.23
N LEU A 16 6.04 -16.11 -2.15
CA LEU A 16 5.57 -14.95 -2.93
C LEU A 16 4.36 -15.30 -3.81
N SER A 17 4.36 -16.48 -4.43
CA SER A 17 3.23 -16.98 -5.22
C SER A 17 1.99 -17.20 -4.37
N ASP A 18 2.12 -17.84 -3.21
CA ASP A 18 0.99 -18.12 -2.30
C ASP A 18 0.38 -16.82 -1.75
N ILE A 19 1.20 -15.81 -1.44
CA ILE A 19 0.70 -14.49 -1.03
C ILE A 19 -0.07 -13.83 -2.18
N ALA A 20 0.51 -13.81 -3.39
CA ALA A 20 -0.14 -13.22 -4.55
C ALA A 20 -1.53 -13.85 -4.81
N GLN A 21 -1.62 -15.18 -4.78
CA GLN A 21 -2.88 -15.91 -4.98
C GLN A 21 -3.92 -15.61 -3.89
N ARG A 22 -3.51 -15.39 -2.63
CA ARG A 22 -4.43 -14.98 -1.56
C ARG A 22 -5.02 -13.59 -1.77
N ILE A 23 -4.23 -12.64 -2.29
CA ILE A 23 -4.68 -11.27 -2.56
C ILE A 23 -5.75 -11.27 -3.66
N VAL A 24 -5.57 -12.09 -4.71
CA VAL A 24 -6.45 -12.11 -5.90
C VAL A 24 -7.36 -13.32 -5.99
N ALA A 25 -7.65 -13.96 -4.85
CA ALA A 25 -8.59 -15.08 -4.82
C ALA A 25 -9.96 -14.67 -5.43
N PRO A 26 -10.72 -15.59 -6.04
CA PRO A 26 -11.99 -15.25 -6.70
C PRO A 26 -12.93 -14.44 -5.78
N GLY A 27 -13.40 -13.31 -6.28
CA GLY A 27 -14.26 -12.37 -5.55
C GLY A 27 -13.50 -11.36 -4.67
N LYS A 28 -12.20 -11.52 -4.47
CA LYS A 28 -11.36 -10.63 -3.66
C LYS A 28 -10.64 -9.57 -4.49
N GLY A 29 -10.52 -8.38 -3.93
CA GLY A 29 -9.76 -7.25 -4.45
C GLY A 29 -8.87 -6.61 -3.38
N ILE A 30 -8.37 -5.42 -3.68
CA ILE A 30 -7.45 -4.67 -2.82
C ILE A 30 -8.13 -3.38 -2.36
N LEU A 31 -8.08 -3.11 -1.05
CA LEU A 31 -8.36 -1.79 -0.51
C LEU A 31 -7.07 -0.96 -0.48
N ALA A 32 -6.96 0.05 -1.35
CA ALA A 32 -5.86 0.99 -1.34
C ALA A 32 -6.14 2.11 -0.31
N ALA A 33 -5.61 1.95 0.90
CA ALA A 33 -5.73 2.90 2.02
C ALA A 33 -4.36 3.54 2.35
N ASP A 34 -3.55 3.75 1.31
CA ASP A 34 -2.16 4.23 1.37
C ASP A 34 -2.01 5.71 1.06
N GLU A 35 -3.10 6.48 1.14
CA GLU A 35 -3.04 7.92 0.92
C GLU A 35 -2.09 8.57 1.94
N SER A 36 -1.08 9.29 1.43
CA SER A 36 -0.18 10.09 2.25
C SER A 36 -0.93 11.21 2.97
N THR A 37 -0.31 11.81 4.00
CA THR A 37 -0.88 12.92 4.77
C THR A 37 -1.38 14.07 3.89
N GLY A 38 -0.66 14.42 2.82
CA GLY A 38 -1.08 15.43 1.85
C GLY A 38 -2.20 14.98 0.91
N SER A 39 -2.26 13.69 0.58
CA SER A 39 -3.30 13.13 -0.29
C SER A 39 -4.65 13.04 0.43
N VAL A 40 -4.64 12.53 1.67
CA VAL A 40 -5.85 12.44 2.51
C VAL A 40 -6.36 13.82 2.93
N ALA A 41 -5.48 14.83 3.03
CA ALA A 41 -5.88 16.22 3.27
C ALA A 41 -6.95 16.70 2.28
N LYS A 42 -6.77 16.41 0.99
CA LYS A 42 -7.72 16.78 -0.07
C LYS A 42 -9.07 16.09 0.11
N ARG A 43 -9.05 14.83 0.55
CA ARG A 43 -10.26 14.04 0.85
C ARG A 43 -11.01 14.65 2.04
N PHE A 44 -10.31 15.00 3.11
CA PHE A 44 -10.92 15.60 4.30
C PHE A 44 -11.44 17.02 4.04
N GLN A 45 -10.72 17.82 3.26
CA GLN A 45 -11.18 19.14 2.85
C GLN A 45 -12.53 19.07 2.11
N SER A 46 -12.74 18.06 1.26
CA SER A 46 -14.00 17.90 0.52
C SER A 46 -15.23 17.67 1.42
N ILE A 47 -15.03 17.26 2.67
CA ILE A 47 -16.07 17.02 3.67
C ILE A 47 -15.96 17.97 4.87
N ASN A 48 -15.16 19.04 4.76
CA ASN A 48 -14.89 19.99 5.85
C ASN A 48 -14.38 19.35 7.15
N ALA A 49 -13.62 18.25 7.05
CA ALA A 49 -12.95 17.63 8.20
C ALA A 49 -11.52 18.16 8.35
N GLU A 50 -11.06 18.28 9.60
CA GLU A 50 -9.69 18.68 9.89
C GLU A 50 -8.70 17.52 9.65
N ASN A 51 -7.54 17.80 9.06
CA ASN A 51 -6.50 16.79 8.80
C ASN A 51 -5.56 16.57 10.00
N THR A 52 -6.12 16.08 11.11
CA THR A 52 -5.36 15.64 12.29
C THR A 52 -4.99 14.16 12.17
N GLU A 53 -3.94 13.73 12.89
CA GLU A 53 -3.57 12.31 12.97
C GLU A 53 -4.72 11.45 13.47
N GLU A 54 -5.45 11.92 14.49
CA GLU A 54 -6.58 11.21 15.06
C GLU A 54 -7.72 11.05 14.05
N ASN A 55 -8.04 12.09 13.27
CA ASN A 55 -9.08 11.96 12.23
C ASN A 55 -8.65 10.98 11.12
N ARG A 56 -7.35 10.94 10.76
CA ARG A 56 -6.82 9.94 9.82
C ARG A 56 -6.92 8.53 10.41
N ARG A 57 -6.58 8.34 11.68
CA ARG A 57 -6.72 7.07 12.40
C ARG A 57 -8.17 6.60 12.44
N LEU A 58 -9.11 7.47 12.83
CA LEU A 58 -10.55 7.18 12.88
C LEU A 58 -11.09 6.81 11.50
N TYR A 59 -10.70 7.55 10.46
CA TYR A 59 -11.06 7.22 9.08
C TYR A 59 -10.56 5.83 8.66
N ARG A 60 -9.32 5.47 9.00
CA ARG A 60 -8.77 4.14 8.71
C ARG A 60 -9.43 3.05 9.53
N GLN A 61 -9.70 3.30 10.81
CA GLN A 61 -10.44 2.37 11.65
C GLN A 61 -11.81 2.08 11.05
N LEU A 62 -12.56 3.12 10.66
CA LEU A 62 -13.87 2.97 10.01
C LEU A 62 -13.83 2.01 8.82
N LEU A 63 -12.79 2.08 7.99
CA LEU A 63 -12.62 1.17 6.85
C LEU A 63 -12.31 -0.26 7.30
N PHE A 64 -11.43 -0.43 8.29
CA PHE A 64 -10.94 -1.76 8.70
C PHE A 64 -11.87 -2.49 9.67
N THR A 65 -12.78 -1.76 10.32
CA THR A 65 -13.81 -2.31 11.22
C THR A 65 -15.18 -2.39 10.55
N ALA A 66 -15.28 -2.19 9.23
CA ALA A 66 -16.49 -2.51 8.48
C ALA A 66 -16.92 -3.97 8.74
N ASP A 67 -18.21 -4.28 8.64
CA ASP A 67 -18.73 -5.60 9.01
C ASP A 67 -18.24 -6.73 8.09
N ASP A 68 -18.51 -7.98 8.46
CA ASP A 68 -17.94 -9.16 7.80
C ASP A 68 -18.38 -9.39 6.35
N ARG A 69 -19.33 -8.59 5.81
CA ARG A 69 -19.65 -8.58 4.39
C ARG A 69 -18.44 -8.25 3.51
N ILE A 70 -17.41 -7.57 4.04
CA ILE A 70 -16.20 -7.25 3.26
C ILE A 70 -15.20 -8.41 3.14
N LEU A 71 -15.29 -9.44 4.00
CA LEU A 71 -14.31 -10.54 4.06
C LEU A 71 -14.17 -11.33 2.75
N PRO A 72 -15.25 -11.67 2.02
CA PRO A 72 -15.13 -12.31 0.70
C PRO A 72 -14.70 -11.32 -0.40
N CYS A 73 -14.71 -10.01 -0.14
CA CYS A 73 -14.44 -8.96 -1.12
C CYS A 73 -13.00 -8.43 -1.07
N ILE A 74 -12.31 -8.55 0.07
CA ILE A 74 -10.98 -7.98 0.26
C ILE A 74 -9.96 -9.08 0.52
N GLY A 75 -8.96 -9.15 -0.34
CA GLY A 75 -7.80 -10.05 -0.22
C GLY A 75 -6.58 -9.35 0.33
N GLY A 76 -6.47 -8.04 0.15
CA GLY A 76 -5.40 -7.26 0.76
C GLY A 76 -5.74 -5.78 0.97
N VAL A 77 -4.99 -5.15 1.87
CA VAL A 77 -5.14 -3.74 2.24
C VAL A 77 -3.77 -3.07 2.18
N ILE A 78 -3.60 -2.02 1.37
CA ILE A 78 -2.35 -1.26 1.31
C ILE A 78 -2.43 -0.12 2.32
N LEU A 79 -1.43 -0.02 3.21
CA LEU A 79 -1.33 1.01 4.23
C LEU A 79 -0.28 2.05 3.87
N PHE A 80 -0.46 3.25 4.42
CA PHE A 80 0.59 4.25 4.51
C PHE A 80 1.42 4.02 5.79
N HIS A 81 2.67 4.49 5.82
CA HIS A 81 3.59 4.31 6.94
C HIS A 81 2.97 4.69 8.29
N GLU A 82 2.30 5.85 8.37
CA GLU A 82 1.62 6.30 9.59
C GLU A 82 0.58 5.27 10.07
N THR A 83 -0.26 4.75 9.17
CA THR A 83 -1.34 3.82 9.49
C THR A 83 -0.83 2.46 9.95
N LEU A 84 0.35 2.04 9.50
CA LEU A 84 0.92 0.75 9.90
C LEU A 84 1.15 0.64 11.41
N TYR A 85 1.50 1.76 12.06
CA TYR A 85 1.78 1.84 13.50
C TYR A 85 0.60 2.32 14.35
N GLN A 86 -0.49 2.73 13.70
CA GLN A 86 -1.72 3.13 14.37
C GLN A 86 -2.50 1.92 14.93
N LYS A 87 -3.39 2.23 15.87
CA LYS A 87 -4.17 1.26 16.62
C LYS A 87 -5.66 1.59 16.58
N THR A 88 -6.47 0.57 16.78
CA THR A 88 -7.91 0.73 17.03
C THR A 88 -8.15 1.41 18.39
N ASP A 89 -9.39 1.81 18.65
CA ASP A 89 -9.82 2.34 19.95
C ASP A 89 -9.53 1.35 21.10
N ASP A 90 -9.62 0.04 20.84
CA ASP A 90 -9.28 -1.03 21.78
C ASP A 90 -7.76 -1.30 21.90
N GLY A 91 -6.92 -0.50 21.25
CA GLY A 91 -5.46 -0.60 21.31
C GLY A 91 -4.85 -1.68 20.41
N LYS A 92 -5.64 -2.37 19.56
CA LYS A 92 -5.13 -3.39 18.64
C LYS A 92 -4.45 -2.73 17.43
N PRO A 93 -3.23 -3.12 17.03
CA PRO A 93 -2.61 -2.62 15.80
C PRO A 93 -3.47 -2.92 14.56
N PHE A 94 -3.59 -1.97 13.64
CA PHE A 94 -4.36 -2.21 12.41
C PHE A 94 -3.83 -3.38 11.58
N SER A 95 -2.52 -3.57 11.56
CA SER A 95 -1.88 -4.70 10.88
C SER A 95 -2.34 -6.05 11.46
N GLN A 96 -2.56 -6.13 12.77
CA GLN A 96 -3.08 -7.33 13.43
C GLN A 96 -4.56 -7.52 13.11
N LEU A 97 -5.38 -6.46 13.21
CA LEU A 97 -6.80 -6.51 12.86
C LEU A 97 -7.02 -7.04 11.44
N ILE A 98 -6.29 -6.50 10.46
CA ILE A 98 -6.44 -6.90 9.04
C ILE A 98 -6.05 -8.38 8.85
N LYS A 99 -4.96 -8.84 9.48
CA LYS A 99 -4.51 -10.23 9.41
C LYS A 99 -5.51 -11.20 10.05
N GLU A 100 -6.05 -10.88 11.22
CA GLU A 100 -7.05 -11.71 11.91
C GLU A 100 -8.34 -11.87 11.09
N ARG A 101 -8.65 -10.88 10.25
CA ARG A 101 -9.76 -10.92 9.30
C ARG A 101 -9.44 -11.63 7.99
N GLY A 102 -8.28 -12.30 7.90
CA GLY A 102 -7.90 -13.11 6.74
C GLY A 102 -7.48 -12.31 5.50
N MET A 103 -7.11 -11.04 5.69
CA MET A 103 -6.62 -10.16 4.63
C MET A 103 -5.09 -10.02 4.70
N VAL A 104 -4.45 -9.83 3.55
CA VAL A 104 -3.02 -9.55 3.45
C VAL A 104 -2.77 -8.07 3.70
N VAL A 105 -1.80 -7.74 4.54
CA VAL A 105 -1.37 -6.36 4.74
C VAL A 105 -0.38 -5.98 3.64
N GLY A 106 -0.53 -4.80 3.07
CA GLY A 106 0.33 -4.14 2.07
C GLY A 106 0.92 -2.86 2.66
N ILE A 107 2.06 -2.40 2.16
CA ILE A 107 2.69 -1.13 2.58
C ILE A 107 3.16 -0.36 1.35
N LYS A 108 2.82 0.92 1.28
CA LYS A 108 3.41 1.81 0.29
C LYS A 108 4.84 2.16 0.70
N VAL A 109 5.78 1.93 -0.21
CA VAL A 109 7.23 2.13 0.03
C VAL A 109 7.82 3.22 -0.85
N ASP A 110 7.10 3.70 -1.87
CA ASP A 110 7.55 4.85 -2.65
C ASP A 110 7.59 6.13 -1.80
N LYS A 111 8.58 6.99 -2.07
CA LYS A 111 8.75 8.32 -1.42
C LYS A 111 8.11 9.44 -2.26
N GLY A 112 7.19 9.09 -3.18
CA GLY A 112 6.53 10.02 -4.08
C GLY A 112 7.28 10.29 -5.39
N VAL A 113 6.71 11.19 -6.19
CA VAL A 113 7.22 11.55 -7.53
C VAL A 113 8.07 12.82 -7.49
N VAL A 114 9.06 12.89 -8.37
CA VAL A 114 9.92 14.07 -8.59
C VAL A 114 10.01 14.42 -10.07
N PRO A 115 10.21 15.71 -10.40
CA PRO A 115 10.33 16.13 -11.80
C PRO A 115 11.46 15.41 -12.53
N LEU A 116 11.20 14.94 -13.74
CA LEU A 116 12.21 14.37 -14.61
C LEU A 116 12.83 15.47 -15.47
N ALA A 117 14.07 15.85 -15.15
CA ALA A 117 14.76 16.94 -15.85
C ALA A 117 14.84 16.68 -17.37
N GLY A 118 14.59 17.72 -18.17
CA GLY A 118 14.58 17.62 -19.64
C GLY A 118 13.28 17.11 -20.26
N THR A 119 12.21 16.97 -19.47
CA THR A 119 10.89 16.53 -19.97
C THR A 119 9.82 17.61 -19.81
N ASN A 120 8.71 17.48 -20.54
CA ASN A 120 7.57 18.39 -20.43
C ASN A 120 6.61 17.97 -19.30
N GLY A 121 7.02 18.23 -18.06
CA GLY A 121 6.21 17.95 -16.88
C GLY A 121 6.11 16.47 -16.51
N GLU A 122 6.94 15.60 -17.10
CA GLU A 122 7.00 14.20 -16.67
C GLU A 122 7.71 14.07 -15.32
N THR A 123 7.42 12.97 -14.63
CA THR A 123 7.96 12.69 -13.30
C THR A 123 8.53 11.28 -13.23
N THR A 124 9.52 11.10 -12.36
CA THR A 124 10.00 9.78 -11.92
C THR A 124 9.65 9.56 -10.44
N THR A 125 9.81 8.35 -9.92
CA THR A 125 9.44 7.99 -8.55
C THR A 125 10.69 7.69 -7.72
N GLN A 126 10.75 8.21 -6.50
CA GLN A 126 11.86 7.99 -5.55
C GLN A 126 11.53 6.89 -4.53
N GLY A 127 12.56 6.36 -3.86
CA GLY A 127 12.40 5.42 -2.75
C GLY A 127 13.31 4.19 -2.76
N MET A 128 14.23 4.06 -3.72
CA MET A 128 15.11 2.89 -3.83
C MET A 128 16.29 2.91 -2.84
N ASP A 129 16.78 4.08 -2.43
CA ASP A 129 18.07 4.22 -1.71
C ASP A 129 18.16 3.40 -0.41
N ASP A 130 17.05 3.31 0.34
CA ASP A 130 16.99 2.62 1.63
C ASP A 130 15.96 1.47 1.60
N LEU A 131 15.55 1.04 0.41
CA LEU A 131 14.44 0.09 0.30
C LEU A 131 14.81 -1.22 1.00
N SER A 132 16.00 -1.78 0.74
CA SER A 132 16.44 -3.03 1.35
C SER A 132 16.68 -2.95 2.86
N SER A 133 17.04 -1.76 3.37
CA SER A 133 17.32 -1.52 4.79
C SER A 133 16.09 -1.05 5.56
N TYR A 134 14.94 -0.87 4.88
CA TYR A 134 13.71 -0.47 5.53
C TYR A 134 13.35 -1.54 6.59
N PRO A 135 13.25 -1.18 7.89
CA PRO A 135 13.11 -2.14 8.99
C PRO A 135 11.92 -3.11 8.79
N LEU A 136 10.92 -2.66 8.05
CA LEU A 136 9.69 -3.39 7.74
C LEU A 136 9.83 -4.48 6.67
N ILE A 137 10.87 -4.50 5.83
CA ILE A 137 11.04 -5.56 4.83
C ILE A 137 11.22 -6.92 5.51
N TYR A 138 11.94 -6.95 6.63
CA TYR A 138 12.23 -8.18 7.35
C TYR A 138 11.13 -8.58 8.34
N GLU A 139 10.53 -7.62 9.03
CA GLU A 139 9.44 -7.89 9.99
C GLU A 139 8.11 -8.25 9.28
N PHE A 140 8.00 -7.88 8.01
CA PHE A 140 6.85 -8.13 7.17
C PHE A 140 7.23 -8.71 5.80
N TYR A 141 8.01 -9.79 5.76
CA TYR A 141 8.09 -10.67 4.57
C TYR A 141 6.69 -11.12 4.07
N SER A 142 5.66 -11.04 4.94
CA SER A 142 4.26 -11.29 4.60
C SER A 142 3.51 -10.09 3.98
N VAL A 143 4.15 -8.92 3.84
CA VAL A 143 3.59 -7.72 3.22
C VAL A 143 4.10 -7.64 1.78
N PHE A 144 3.46 -8.41 0.91
CA PHE A 144 3.90 -8.61 -0.47
C PHE A 144 3.44 -7.49 -1.42
N LEU A 145 2.53 -6.62 -0.98
CA LEU A 145 2.03 -5.54 -1.81
C LEU A 145 2.79 -4.25 -1.52
N GLN A 146 3.96 -4.13 -2.15
CA GLN A 146 4.64 -2.86 -2.31
C GLN A 146 4.07 -2.15 -3.53
N MET A 147 3.37 -1.05 -3.29
CA MET A 147 2.89 -0.20 -4.37
C MET A 147 3.95 0.85 -4.68
N PHE A 148 4.36 0.89 -5.94
CA PHE A 148 5.10 2.00 -6.54
C PHE A 148 4.17 2.74 -7.48
N THR A 149 3.93 4.00 -7.18
CA THR A 149 3.14 4.86 -8.06
C THR A 149 4.04 5.44 -9.14
N ARG A 150 3.75 5.21 -10.43
CA ARG A 150 4.39 5.89 -11.56
C ARG A 150 3.33 6.62 -12.38
N LEU A 151 3.58 7.90 -12.66
CA LEU A 151 2.66 8.74 -13.43
C LEU A 151 3.22 8.99 -14.84
N TYR A 152 2.36 8.80 -15.84
CA TYR A 152 2.64 9.15 -17.23
C TYR A 152 1.60 10.17 -17.68
N LEU A 153 2.05 11.28 -18.26
CA LEU A 153 1.16 12.29 -18.84
C LEU A 153 0.94 11.98 -20.31
N ARG A 154 -0.32 12.05 -20.76
CA ARG A 154 -0.65 12.05 -22.19
C ARG A 154 -1.07 13.47 -22.55
N SER A 155 -0.24 14.18 -23.31
CA SER A 155 -0.63 15.45 -23.92
C SER A 155 -1.67 15.19 -25.01
N GLY A 156 -2.87 15.76 -24.84
CA GLY A 156 -3.86 15.83 -25.91
C GLY A 156 -3.38 16.79 -26.99
N TRP A 157 -3.56 16.42 -28.25
CA TRP A 157 -3.41 17.35 -29.37
C TRP A 157 -4.44 18.46 -29.17
N ALA A 158 -3.98 19.69 -28.94
CA ALA A 158 -4.82 20.86 -29.12
C ALA A 158 -5.19 20.90 -30.61
N VAL A 159 -6.47 20.75 -30.92
CA VAL A 159 -7.06 21.06 -32.23
C VAL A 159 -7.57 22.49 -32.16
#